data_AF-K9WQM3-F1
#
_entry.id   AF-K9WQM3-F1
#
_cell.length_a   1.000
_cell.length_b   1.000
_cell.length_c   1.000
_cell.angle_alpha   90.00
_cell.angle_beta   90.00
_cell.angle_gamma   90.00
#
_symmetry.space_group_name_H-M   'P 1'
#
loop_
_entity.id
_entity.type
_entity.pdbx_description
1 polymer ?
#
loop_
_entity_poly.entity_id
_entity_poly.type
_entity_poly.pdbx_seq_one_letter_code
_entity_poly.pdbx_strand_id
1 'polypeptide(L)'
;MNQQAIGSSSIFELIINFFKEDNWSFEEIKSESALQMTFQGKSGRWNCYAQSKEAQHQFIFYSVCPIIAPESWRLAVSEFIARANYGLTIGNFEIDFRDGEIRYKTSINLESDRLSFICIKDLVDTNLQMMDKYLPGIMSVIAGDVLPEFAIEQIEGFQYLPQSASEEFLGLIHIDNKEKLAVNPLSQTDEQKQEKRLDKESHILAILTPEEIAQFHQVSQMVAPYQRKQAQAITEKLKNAVIGRLGELETEAFTRASTFFTKVKLEAKNFKLIQRYSGLAGRTRLLLQRLNNWSEQHGELPANSQVKIALIELDNLFWCIDERLQELPADKFEGRKEVELLIEIEEFREKLAFYEKYIAPSASGKK
;
A
#
# COMPACT_ATOMS: atom_id res chain seq x y z
N MET A 1 57.53 -27.72 20.60
CA MET A 1 56.14 -27.28 20.86
C MET A 1 56.13 -25.76 20.83
N ASN A 2 55.81 -25.16 19.68
CA ASN A 2 55.54 -23.73 19.59
C ASN A 2 54.03 -23.57 19.46
N GLN A 3 53.35 -23.35 20.59
CA GLN A 3 52.00 -22.80 20.60
C GLN A 3 52.15 -21.32 20.23
N GLN A 4 51.91 -20.99 18.96
CA GLN A 4 51.60 -19.63 18.58
C GLN A 4 50.27 -19.27 19.25
N ALA A 5 50.32 -18.26 20.12
CA ALA A 5 49.12 -17.60 20.61
C ALA A 5 48.37 -17.04 19.40
N ILE A 6 47.22 -17.63 19.09
CA ILE A 6 46.24 -17.05 18.16
C ILE A 6 45.68 -15.83 18.92
N GLY A 7 46.22 -14.64 18.63
CA GLY A 7 45.69 -13.40 19.19
C GLY A 7 44.24 -13.25 18.73
N SER A 8 43.32 -13.00 19.66
CA SER A 8 41.95 -12.61 19.31
C SER A 8 42.00 -11.28 18.56
N SER A 9 41.75 -11.28 17.25
CA SER A 9 41.68 -10.05 16.47
C SER A 9 40.57 -9.16 17.02
N SER A 10 40.85 -7.88 17.20
CA SER A 10 39.84 -6.90 17.60
C SER A 10 38.75 -6.74 16.52
N ILE A 11 37.56 -6.28 16.92
CA ILE A 11 36.47 -6.03 15.95
C ILE A 11 36.95 -5.00 14.91
N PHE A 12 37.71 -4.00 15.35
CA PHE A 12 38.28 -2.98 14.48
C PHE A 12 39.24 -3.56 13.43
N GLU A 13 40.14 -4.46 13.82
CA GLU A 13 41.05 -5.14 12.87
C GLU A 13 40.30 -5.99 11.85
N LEU A 14 39.23 -6.69 12.27
CA LEU A 14 38.38 -7.45 11.36
C LEU A 14 37.69 -6.56 10.33
N ILE A 15 37.18 -5.41 10.75
CA ILE A 15 36.56 -4.40 9.85
C ILE A 15 37.60 -3.86 8.87
N ILE A 16 38.80 -3.50 9.33
CA ILE A 16 39.89 -3.02 8.45
C ILE A 16 40.25 -4.09 7.42
N ASN A 17 40.39 -5.35 7.84
CA ASN A 17 40.73 -6.45 6.94
C ASN A 17 39.63 -6.66 5.90
N PHE A 18 38.36 -6.62 6.31
CA PHE A 18 37.22 -6.69 5.40
C PHE A 18 37.30 -5.62 4.30
N PHE A 19 37.41 -4.34 4.67
CA PHE A 19 37.40 -3.25 3.68
C PHE A 19 38.65 -3.25 2.79
N LYS A 20 39.79 -3.74 3.28
CA LYS A 20 40.99 -3.95 2.45
C LYS A 20 40.80 -5.08 1.45
N GLU A 21 40.24 -6.21 1.88
CA GLU A 21 40.01 -7.39 1.04
C GLU A 21 38.92 -7.13 -0.02
N ASP A 22 37.85 -6.40 0.34
CA ASP A 22 36.80 -5.97 -0.59
C ASP A 22 37.23 -4.75 -1.45
N ASN A 23 38.49 -4.31 -1.32
CA ASN A 23 39.13 -3.25 -2.11
C ASN A 23 38.46 -1.86 -2.02
N TRP A 24 37.99 -1.49 -0.82
CA TRP A 24 37.43 -0.17 -0.54
C TRP A 24 38.53 0.85 -0.22
N SER A 25 38.30 2.10 -0.62
CA SER A 25 39.10 3.25 -0.15
C SER A 25 38.43 3.85 1.09
N PHE A 26 39.20 3.97 2.18
CA PHE A 26 38.71 4.51 3.46
C PHE A 26 39.79 5.31 4.19
N GLU A 27 39.35 6.16 5.10
CA GLU A 27 40.18 6.92 6.03
C GLU A 27 39.89 6.50 7.48
N GLU A 28 40.93 6.28 8.28
CA GLU A 28 40.79 5.97 9.70
C GLU A 28 40.57 7.25 10.53
N ILE A 29 39.48 7.32 11.29
CA ILE A 29 39.21 8.46 12.18
C ILE A 29 39.92 8.19 13.51
N LYS A 30 41.18 8.63 13.67
CA LYS A 30 42.02 8.26 14.84
C LYS A 30 41.41 8.47 16.24
N SER A 31 40.44 9.38 16.39
CA SER A 31 39.76 9.66 17.67
C SER A 31 38.66 8.65 18.02
N GLU A 32 38.19 7.87 17.05
CA GLU A 32 37.12 6.88 17.21
C GLU A 32 37.57 5.58 16.56
N SER A 33 37.24 4.40 17.08
CA SER A 33 37.51 3.14 16.35
C SER A 33 36.57 3.02 15.15
N ALA A 34 36.76 3.88 14.15
CA ALA A 34 35.87 4.11 13.03
C ALA A 34 36.63 4.39 11.72
N LEU A 35 36.07 3.91 10.62
CA LEU A 35 36.51 4.19 9.25
C LEU A 35 35.47 5.06 8.56
N GLN A 36 35.93 6.06 7.82
CA GLN A 36 35.09 6.85 6.92
C GLN A 36 35.37 6.45 5.47
N MET A 37 34.31 6.36 4.68
CA MET A 37 34.38 6.08 3.24
C MET A 37 33.28 6.82 2.50
N THR A 38 33.42 6.94 1.20
CA THR A 38 32.37 7.51 0.35
C THR A 38 31.87 6.46 -0.62
N PHE A 39 30.55 6.32 -0.71
CA PHE A 39 29.90 5.37 -1.60
C PHE A 39 29.14 6.12 -2.71
N GLN A 40 29.15 5.52 -3.91
CA GLN A 40 28.38 5.98 -5.06
C GLN A 40 27.29 4.96 -5.37
N GLY A 41 26.06 5.27 -4.98
CA GLY A 41 24.87 4.53 -5.36
C GLY A 41 24.29 5.01 -6.69
N LYS A 42 23.14 4.44 -7.07
CA LYS A 42 22.38 4.84 -8.26
C LYS A 42 21.67 6.18 -8.05
N SER A 43 21.22 6.44 -6.83
CA SER A 43 20.40 7.59 -6.45
C SER A 43 21.21 8.73 -5.85
N GLY A 44 22.49 8.53 -5.56
CA GLY A 44 23.34 9.59 -5.01
C GLY A 44 24.73 9.13 -4.60
N ARG A 45 25.51 10.09 -4.08
CA ARG A 45 26.82 9.86 -3.48
C ARG A 45 26.79 10.32 -2.03
N TRP A 46 27.25 9.48 -1.11
CA TRP A 46 27.18 9.78 0.32
C TRP A 46 28.33 9.19 1.14
N ASN A 47 28.50 9.72 2.35
CA ASN A 47 29.51 9.25 3.27
C ASN A 47 28.97 8.11 4.13
N CYS A 48 29.83 7.14 4.39
CA CYS A 48 29.57 6.01 5.25
C CYS A 48 30.60 5.93 6.38
N TYR A 49 30.18 5.37 7.51
CA TYR A 49 31.03 5.18 8.68
C TYR A 49 30.90 3.75 9.19
N ALA A 50 32.04 3.06 9.31
CA ALA A 50 32.15 1.74 9.91
C ALA A 50 32.76 1.89 11.30
N GLN A 51 32.00 1.68 12.37
CA GLN A 51 32.43 1.89 13.75
C GLN A 51 32.43 0.59 14.55
N SER A 52 33.55 0.30 15.22
CA SER A 52 33.58 -0.72 16.27
C SER A 52 33.34 -0.10 17.64
N LYS A 53 32.57 -0.82 18.45
CA LYS A 53 32.32 -0.53 19.86
C LYS A 53 32.83 -1.72 20.66
N GLU A 54 34.15 -1.78 20.84
CA GLU A 54 34.85 -2.93 21.42
C GLU A 54 34.30 -3.30 22.81
N ALA A 55 34.07 -2.31 23.68
CA ALA A 55 33.56 -2.56 25.03
C ALA A 55 32.13 -3.16 25.05
N GLN A 56 31.34 -2.92 24.00
CA GLN A 56 29.98 -3.44 23.85
C GLN A 56 29.93 -4.65 22.91
N HIS A 57 31.06 -5.09 22.37
CA HIS A 57 31.16 -6.11 21.32
C HIS A 57 30.21 -5.87 20.14
N GLN A 58 30.20 -4.64 19.61
CA GLN A 58 29.30 -4.24 18.53
C GLN A 58 30.04 -3.72 17.31
N PHE A 59 29.51 -4.08 16.14
CA PHE A 59 29.85 -3.42 14.88
C PHE A 59 28.63 -2.64 14.38
N ILE A 60 28.85 -1.38 13.98
CA ILE A 60 27.82 -0.50 13.46
C ILE A 60 28.29 0.10 12.15
N PHE A 61 27.44 0.09 11.14
CA PHE A 61 27.66 0.74 9.87
C PHE A 61 26.57 1.78 9.60
N TYR A 62 26.99 2.97 9.20
CA TYR A 62 26.10 4.09 8.90
C TYR A 62 26.27 4.52 7.45
N SER A 63 25.15 4.76 6.76
CA SER A 63 25.10 5.63 5.58
C SER A 63 24.47 6.95 5.99
N VAL A 64 25.17 8.07 5.79
CA VAL A 64 24.65 9.40 6.10
C VAL A 64 24.01 9.98 4.84
N CYS A 65 22.73 10.35 4.91
CA CYS A 65 22.03 10.97 3.79
C CYS A 65 22.79 12.22 3.33
N PRO A 66 23.00 12.44 2.01
CA PRO A 66 23.72 13.61 1.53
C PRO A 66 22.96 14.93 1.69
N ILE A 67 21.69 14.87 2.14
CA ILE A 67 20.83 16.03 2.37
C ILE A 67 20.34 16.02 3.80
N ILE A 68 20.41 17.20 4.43
CA ILE A 68 19.88 17.47 5.77
C ILE A 68 18.42 17.90 5.65
N ALA A 69 17.55 17.36 6.51
CA ALA A 69 16.16 17.79 6.60
C ALA A 69 16.04 19.22 7.18
N PRO A 70 15.56 20.20 6.40
CA PRO A 70 15.29 21.54 6.92
C PRO A 70 14.24 21.49 8.03
N GLU A 71 14.33 22.42 8.99
CA GLU A 71 13.45 22.44 10.17
C GLU A 71 11.95 22.31 9.82
N SER A 72 11.49 23.02 8.79
CA SER A 72 10.09 23.00 8.33
C SER A 72 9.63 21.63 7.81
N TRP A 73 10.56 20.76 7.41
CA TRP A 73 10.27 19.47 6.80
C TRP A 73 10.62 18.29 7.71
N ARG A 74 11.24 18.51 8.88
CA ARG A 74 11.63 17.43 9.81
C ARG A 74 10.44 16.55 10.22
N LEU A 75 9.26 17.13 10.40
CA LEU A 75 8.05 16.36 10.72
C LEU A 75 7.65 15.42 9.57
N ALA A 76 7.59 15.92 8.33
CA ALA A 76 7.26 15.11 7.17
C ALA A 76 8.31 14.00 6.92
N VAL A 77 9.59 14.34 7.03
CA VAL A 77 10.68 13.36 6.92
C VAL A 77 10.62 12.33 8.05
N SER A 78 10.26 12.74 9.27
CA SER A 78 10.11 11.80 10.39
C SER A 78 8.96 10.82 10.18
N GLU A 79 7.85 11.26 9.59
CA GLU A 79 6.75 10.38 9.19
C GLU A 79 7.23 9.40 8.11
N PHE A 80 7.93 9.90 7.08
CA PHE A 80 8.50 9.06 6.01
C PHE A 80 9.42 7.98 6.60
N ILE A 81 10.33 8.37 7.51
CA ILE A 81 11.25 7.46 8.19
C ILE A 81 10.50 6.44 9.05
N ALA A 82 9.47 6.86 9.79
CA ALA A 82 8.67 5.95 10.61
C ALA A 82 7.94 4.91 9.75
N ARG A 83 7.38 5.32 8.61
CA ARG A 83 6.75 4.43 7.63
C ARG A 83 7.77 3.49 6.98
N ALA A 84 8.90 4.02 6.52
CA ALA A 84 10.00 3.22 5.95
C ALA A 84 10.49 2.15 6.93
N ASN A 85 10.63 2.51 8.21
CA ASN A 85 11.10 1.56 9.23
C ASN A 85 10.07 0.48 9.57
N TYR A 86 8.79 0.70 9.27
CA TYR A 86 7.74 -0.25 9.53
C TYR A 86 7.80 -1.41 8.51
N GLY A 87 8.42 -2.51 8.92
CA GLY A 87 8.59 -3.70 8.07
C GLY A 87 10.03 -3.99 7.66
N LEU A 88 10.99 -3.12 7.98
CA LEU A 88 12.41 -3.42 7.78
C LEU A 88 12.90 -4.48 8.76
N THR A 89 13.52 -5.53 8.21
CA THR A 89 14.10 -6.63 8.99
C THR A 89 15.48 -6.31 9.54
N ILE A 90 16.31 -5.61 8.75
CA ILE A 90 17.72 -5.33 9.09
C ILE A 90 17.99 -3.84 8.94
N GLY A 91 18.36 -3.22 10.06
CA GLY A 91 18.69 -1.80 10.13
C GLY A 91 17.47 -0.89 10.27
N ASN A 92 17.74 0.41 10.34
CA ASN A 92 16.71 1.44 10.45
C ASN A 92 17.22 2.80 9.96
N PHE A 93 16.31 3.63 9.45
CA PHE A 93 16.51 5.05 9.28
C PHE A 93 16.41 5.78 10.63
N GLU A 94 17.19 6.84 10.78
CA GLU A 94 17.21 7.74 11.93
C GLU A 94 17.20 9.18 11.44
N ILE A 95 16.57 10.07 12.20
CA ILE A 95 16.64 11.52 12.02
C ILE A 95 17.01 12.19 13.34
N ASP A 96 18.00 13.08 13.32
CA ASP A 96 18.27 13.98 14.42
C ASP A 96 17.41 15.25 14.27
N PHE A 97 16.52 15.51 15.22
CA PHE A 97 15.64 16.68 15.17
C PHE A 97 16.35 18.00 15.46
N ARG A 98 17.60 17.99 15.94
CA ARG A 98 18.37 19.20 16.25
C ARG A 98 18.86 19.88 14.98
N ASP A 99 19.49 19.11 14.11
CA ASP A 99 20.10 19.61 12.87
C ASP A 99 19.41 19.07 11.60
N GLY A 100 18.69 17.96 11.68
CA GLY A 100 18.04 17.32 10.54
C GLY A 100 18.88 16.26 9.85
N GLU A 101 20.00 15.82 10.46
CA GLU A 101 20.79 14.72 9.91
C GLU A 101 19.95 13.45 9.78
N ILE A 102 20.00 12.82 8.61
CA ILE A 102 19.32 11.56 8.33
C ILE A 102 20.39 10.50 8.08
N ARG A 103 20.22 9.30 8.65
CA ARG A 103 21.13 8.18 8.42
C ARG A 103 20.41 6.86 8.38
N TYR A 104 20.97 5.90 7.63
CA TYR A 104 20.58 4.49 7.72
C TYR A 104 21.63 3.74 8.54
N LYS A 105 21.20 3.03 9.58
CA LYS A 105 22.07 2.28 10.48
C LYS A 105 21.83 0.79 10.32
N THR A 106 22.90 0.02 10.19
CA THR A 106 22.90 -1.42 10.42
C THR A 106 23.88 -1.73 11.55
N SER A 107 23.56 -2.72 12.39
CA SER A 107 24.39 -3.07 13.53
C SER A 107 24.25 -4.53 13.93
N ILE A 108 25.30 -5.11 14.50
CA ILE A 108 25.30 -6.48 14.99
C ILE A 108 26.05 -6.58 16.33
N ASN A 109 25.49 -7.38 17.24
CA ASN A 109 26.18 -7.81 18.45
C ASN A 109 27.04 -9.03 18.14
N LEU A 110 28.26 -9.03 18.65
CA LEU A 110 29.23 -10.09 18.42
C LEU A 110 29.38 -10.92 19.68
N GLU A 111 29.07 -12.21 19.58
CA GLU A 111 29.62 -13.17 20.52
C GLU A 111 31.08 -13.42 20.17
N SER A 112 31.90 -13.69 21.19
CA SER A 112 33.36 -13.48 21.26
C SER A 112 34.23 -13.97 20.08
N ASP A 113 33.71 -14.73 19.12
CA ASP A 113 34.49 -15.32 18.02
C ASP A 113 33.80 -15.29 16.62
N ARG A 114 32.71 -14.53 16.39
CA ARG A 114 31.79 -14.79 15.24
C ARG A 114 31.57 -13.67 14.22
N LEU A 115 32.43 -12.67 14.09
CA LEU A 115 32.31 -11.72 12.97
C LEU A 115 32.98 -12.28 11.71
N SER A 116 32.21 -12.97 10.87
CA SER A 116 32.69 -13.46 9.56
C SER A 116 32.67 -12.36 8.49
N PHE A 117 33.51 -12.51 7.46
CA PHE A 117 33.53 -11.62 6.30
C PHE A 117 32.14 -11.49 5.65
N ILE A 118 31.40 -12.60 5.53
CA ILE A 118 30.05 -12.64 4.94
C ILE A 118 29.08 -11.81 5.79
N CYS A 119 29.14 -11.90 7.13
CA CYS A 119 28.28 -11.11 8.00
C CYS A 119 28.54 -9.60 7.87
N ILE A 120 29.81 -9.18 7.78
CA ILE A 120 30.15 -7.77 7.54
C ILE A 120 29.61 -7.34 6.17
N LYS A 121 29.83 -8.16 5.15
CA LYS A 121 29.37 -7.88 3.79
C LYS A 121 27.85 -7.68 3.72
N ASP A 122 27.08 -8.62 4.25
CA ASP A 122 25.61 -8.55 4.20
C ASP A 122 25.07 -7.32 4.93
N LEU A 123 25.66 -6.95 6.07
CA LEU A 123 25.31 -5.75 6.83
C LEU A 123 25.60 -4.46 6.06
N VAL A 124 26.77 -4.38 5.42
CA VAL A 124 27.21 -3.23 4.63
C VAL A 124 26.36 -3.12 3.36
N ASP A 125 26.22 -4.21 2.60
CA ASP A 125 25.46 -4.22 1.35
C ASP A 125 23.98 -3.89 1.59
N THR A 126 23.36 -4.43 2.65
CA THR A 126 21.98 -4.08 3.03
C THR A 126 21.85 -2.59 3.34
N ASN A 127 22.81 -2.03 4.09
CA ASN A 127 22.79 -0.62 4.47
C ASN A 127 22.81 0.30 3.24
N LEU A 128 23.74 0.02 2.33
CA LEU A 128 23.92 0.80 1.11
C LEU A 128 22.71 0.69 0.18
N GLN A 129 22.18 -0.52 0.01
CA GLN A 129 20.98 -0.76 -0.81
C GLN A 129 19.76 -0.01 -0.27
N MET A 130 19.55 -0.01 1.06
CA MET A 130 18.41 0.68 1.65
C MET A 130 18.56 2.21 1.55
N MET A 131 19.74 2.77 1.81
CA MET A 131 19.96 4.19 1.56
C MET A 131 19.70 4.54 0.09
N ASP A 132 20.27 3.80 -0.86
CA ASP A 132 20.09 4.07 -2.30
C ASP A 132 18.64 3.98 -2.77
N LYS A 133 17.90 3.00 -2.23
CA LYS A 133 16.49 2.74 -2.55
C LYS A 133 15.57 3.86 -2.04
N TYR A 134 15.77 4.34 -0.81
CA TYR A 134 14.87 5.32 -0.18
C TYR A 134 15.31 6.77 -0.37
N LEU A 135 16.57 7.03 -0.77
CA LEU A 135 17.11 8.37 -0.97
C LEU A 135 16.24 9.25 -1.89
N PRO A 136 15.75 8.78 -3.06
CA PRO A 136 14.86 9.58 -3.89
C PRO A 136 13.57 10.01 -3.17
N GLY A 137 12.97 9.12 -2.37
CA GLY A 137 11.76 9.45 -1.60
C GLY A 137 12.03 10.48 -0.50
N ILE A 138 13.17 10.35 0.21
CA ILE A 138 13.61 11.35 1.18
C ILE A 138 13.75 12.73 0.51
N MET A 139 14.39 12.78 -0.66
CA MET A 139 14.57 14.01 -1.44
C MET A 139 13.24 14.63 -1.85
N SER A 140 12.32 13.84 -2.38
CA SER A 140 11.00 14.31 -2.82
C SER A 140 10.14 14.84 -1.67
N VAL A 141 10.21 14.20 -0.49
CA VAL A 141 9.51 14.68 0.71
C VAL A 141 10.10 15.99 1.22
N ILE A 142 11.43 16.13 1.23
CA ILE A 142 12.11 17.39 1.61
C ILE A 142 11.79 18.52 0.63
N ALA A 143 11.70 18.22 -0.67
CA ALA A 143 11.32 19.20 -1.68
C ALA A 143 9.84 19.64 -1.56
N GLY A 144 9.01 18.84 -0.89
CA GLY A 144 7.57 19.05 -0.80
C GLY A 144 6.81 18.59 -2.05
N ASP A 145 7.47 17.84 -2.93
CA ASP A 145 6.90 17.34 -4.18
C ASP A 145 5.93 16.18 -3.94
N VAL A 146 6.19 15.37 -2.91
CA VAL A 146 5.45 14.14 -2.58
C VAL A 146 5.21 14.04 -1.08
N LEU A 147 4.03 13.58 -0.67
CA LEU A 147 3.75 13.30 0.74
C LEU A 147 4.50 12.05 1.22
N PRO A 148 4.86 11.95 2.51
CA PRO A 148 5.58 10.81 3.07
C PRO A 148 5.02 9.44 2.69
N GLU A 149 3.70 9.27 2.78
CA GLU A 149 3.01 8.03 2.44
C GLU A 149 3.20 7.60 0.98
N PHE A 150 2.91 8.49 0.04
CA PHE A 150 3.04 8.21 -1.39
C PHE A 150 4.50 7.92 -1.78
N ALA A 151 5.46 8.59 -1.15
CA ALA A 151 6.87 8.33 -1.39
C ALA A 151 7.25 6.87 -0.99
N ILE A 152 6.70 6.37 0.12
CA ILE A 152 6.90 4.97 0.54
C ILE A 152 6.22 3.99 -0.42
N GLU A 153 4.97 4.24 -0.80
CA GLU A 153 4.26 3.39 -1.77
C GLU A 153 5.01 3.25 -3.09
N GLN A 154 5.58 4.35 -3.60
CA GLN A 154 6.39 4.35 -4.82
C GLN A 154 7.69 3.55 -4.69
N ILE A 155 8.34 3.61 -3.52
CA ILE A 155 9.61 2.92 -3.25
C ILE A 155 9.40 1.42 -3.05
N GLU A 156 8.39 1.06 -2.26
CA GLU A 156 8.15 -0.32 -1.84
C GLU A 156 7.32 -1.10 -2.84
N GLY A 157 6.59 -0.40 -3.72
CA GLY A 157 5.86 -1.02 -4.81
C GLY A 157 4.92 -2.10 -4.30
N PHE A 158 3.92 -1.72 -3.50
CA PHE A 158 2.84 -2.64 -3.16
C PHE A 158 2.00 -2.93 -4.42
N GLN A 159 2.40 -3.96 -5.17
CA GLN A 159 1.44 -4.99 -5.54
C GLN A 159 1.00 -5.64 -4.21
N TYR A 160 -0.23 -5.40 -3.79
CA TYR A 160 -0.86 -6.20 -2.75
C TYR A 160 -0.86 -7.67 -3.19
N LEU A 161 0.10 -8.46 -2.72
CA LEU A 161 0.05 -9.92 -2.70
C LEU A 161 0.16 -10.36 -1.24
N PRO A 162 -0.94 -10.77 -0.61
CA PRO A 162 -0.86 -11.52 0.63
C PRO A 162 -0.05 -12.80 0.36
N GLN A 163 1.14 -12.90 0.95
CA GLN A 163 1.92 -14.13 1.00
C GLN A 163 1.26 -15.14 1.95
N SER A 164 0.14 -15.69 1.50
CA SER A 164 -0.41 -16.97 1.94
C SER A 164 -1.45 -17.46 0.91
N ALA A 165 -1.07 -17.54 -0.36
CA ALA A 165 -1.90 -18.16 -1.41
C ALA A 165 -1.13 -18.56 -2.69
N SER A 166 0.20 -18.67 -2.66
CA SER A 166 1.00 -18.81 -3.89
C SER A 166 1.38 -20.24 -4.31
N GLU A 167 0.76 -21.29 -3.76
CA GLU A 167 1.01 -22.66 -4.29
C GLU A 167 -0.26 -23.48 -4.63
N GLU A 168 -1.46 -23.09 -4.17
CA GLU A 168 -2.68 -23.84 -4.53
C GLU A 168 -3.37 -23.35 -5.83
N PHE A 169 -3.03 -22.16 -6.34
CA PHE A 169 -3.63 -21.67 -7.60
C PHE A 169 -2.85 -22.05 -8.87
N LEU A 170 -1.60 -22.52 -8.73
CA LEU A 170 -0.76 -22.94 -9.88
C LEU A 170 -0.96 -24.40 -10.30
N GLY A 171 -1.77 -25.18 -9.57
CA GLY A 171 -1.97 -26.62 -9.79
C GLY A 171 -3.17 -27.04 -10.65
N LEU A 172 -4.07 -26.12 -11.03
CA LEU A 172 -5.33 -26.49 -11.71
C LEU A 172 -5.38 -26.23 -13.22
N ILE A 173 -4.25 -25.91 -13.86
CA ILE A 173 -4.13 -25.95 -15.34
C ILE A 173 -3.53 -27.30 -15.76
N HIS A 174 -4.29 -28.35 -15.51
CA HIS A 174 -4.21 -29.59 -16.26
C HIS A 174 -5.62 -29.95 -16.73
N ILE A 175 -6.02 -29.35 -17.85
CA ILE A 175 -7.02 -29.96 -18.74
C ILE A 175 -6.20 -30.65 -19.83
N ASP A 176 -6.00 -31.95 -19.63
CA ASP A 176 -5.47 -32.84 -20.64
C ASP A 176 -6.60 -33.17 -21.63
N ASN A 177 -6.41 -32.83 -22.90
CA ASN A 177 -6.85 -33.63 -24.05
C ASN A 177 -6.28 -33.07 -25.36
N LYS A 178 -5.14 -33.65 -25.75
CA LYS A 178 -4.79 -34.12 -27.11
C LYS A 178 -5.56 -33.53 -28.31
N GLU A 179 -4.86 -32.75 -29.13
CA GLU A 179 -4.26 -33.14 -30.43
C GLU A 179 -4.15 -31.96 -31.43
N LYS A 180 -2.95 -31.84 -32.00
CA LYS A 180 -2.59 -31.24 -33.31
C LYS A 180 -2.54 -29.71 -33.47
N LEU A 181 -1.28 -29.22 -33.49
CA LEU A 181 -0.64 -28.48 -34.59
C LEU A 181 -1.42 -27.31 -35.22
N ALA A 182 -0.99 -26.06 -34.96
CA ALA A 182 -0.32 -25.20 -35.94
C ALA A 182 -0.19 -23.73 -35.45
N VAL A 183 1.05 -23.24 -35.45
CA VAL A 183 1.55 -21.91 -35.86
C VAL A 183 0.76 -20.63 -35.44
N ASN A 184 1.45 -19.79 -34.66
CA ASN A 184 1.44 -18.31 -34.56
C ASN A 184 0.86 -17.52 -35.79
N PRO A 185 0.59 -16.19 -35.72
CA PRO A 185 1.07 -15.21 -34.74
C PRO A 185 0.08 -14.09 -34.33
N LEU A 186 0.60 -13.16 -33.52
CA LEU A 186 0.22 -11.75 -33.33
C LEU A 186 -0.71 -11.40 -32.16
N SER A 187 -0.08 -10.75 -31.19
CA SER A 187 -0.39 -9.37 -30.79
C SER A 187 -1.87 -9.05 -30.58
N GLN A 188 -2.33 -9.15 -29.34
CA GLN A 188 -3.46 -8.33 -28.89
C GLN A 188 -3.05 -7.64 -27.59
N THR A 189 -2.99 -6.31 -27.70
CA THR A 189 -2.55 -5.28 -26.76
C THR A 189 -3.47 -5.19 -25.53
N ASP A 190 -2.94 -4.59 -24.45
CA ASP A 190 -3.60 -4.30 -23.17
C ASP A 190 -4.97 -3.57 -23.28
N GLU A 191 -5.33 -3.05 -24.45
CA GLU A 191 -6.64 -2.46 -24.76
C GLU A 191 -7.82 -3.42 -24.51
N GLN A 192 -7.63 -4.73 -24.71
CA GLN A 192 -8.70 -5.72 -24.49
C GLN A 192 -9.07 -5.94 -23.02
N LYS A 193 -8.18 -5.63 -22.07
CA LYS A 193 -8.51 -5.71 -20.63
C LYS A 193 -9.34 -4.51 -20.16
N GLN A 194 -9.16 -3.35 -20.80
CA GLN A 194 -9.95 -2.16 -20.53
C GLN A 194 -11.36 -2.26 -21.16
N GLU A 195 -11.47 -2.84 -22.36
CA GLU A 195 -12.76 -3.19 -22.97
C GLU A 195 -13.58 -4.19 -22.14
N LYS A 196 -12.93 -5.15 -21.46
CA LYS A 196 -13.63 -6.15 -20.63
C LYS A 196 -14.29 -5.59 -19.36
N ARG A 197 -13.90 -4.39 -18.90
CA ARG A 197 -14.52 -3.73 -17.73
C ARG A 197 -15.78 -2.93 -18.06
N LEU A 198 -15.92 -2.48 -19.32
CA LEU A 198 -17.08 -1.71 -19.78
C LEU A 198 -18.39 -2.52 -19.80
N ASP A 199 -18.30 -3.85 -19.75
CA ASP A 199 -19.43 -4.79 -19.85
C ASP A 199 -19.76 -5.49 -18.51
N LYS A 200 -19.06 -5.15 -17.42
CA LYS A 200 -19.28 -5.76 -16.10
C LYS A 200 -20.30 -4.92 -15.33
N GLU A 201 -21.49 -5.47 -15.05
CA GLU A 201 -22.44 -4.81 -14.16
C GLU A 201 -21.93 -4.81 -12.71
N SER A 202 -22.01 -3.66 -12.04
CA SER A 202 -21.67 -3.55 -10.61
C SER A 202 -22.58 -4.41 -9.74
N HIS A 203 -22.04 -4.90 -8.63
CA HIS A 203 -22.79 -5.64 -7.64
C HIS A 203 -23.84 -4.76 -6.97
N ILE A 204 -24.99 -5.36 -6.61
CA ILE A 204 -26.11 -4.58 -6.08
C ILE A 204 -25.77 -3.86 -4.76
N LEU A 205 -24.90 -4.45 -3.93
CA LEU A 205 -24.45 -3.83 -2.68
C LEU A 205 -23.53 -2.62 -2.91
N ALA A 206 -22.86 -2.53 -4.06
CA ALA A 206 -22.04 -1.37 -4.42
C ALA A 206 -22.90 -0.19 -4.92
N ILE A 207 -24.13 -0.47 -5.34
CA ILE A 207 -25.11 0.51 -5.86
C ILE A 207 -25.97 1.10 -4.75
N LEU A 208 -26.41 0.26 -3.82
CA LEU A 208 -27.25 0.64 -2.68
C LEU A 208 -26.47 1.48 -1.66
N THR A 209 -27.19 2.31 -0.89
CA THR A 209 -26.64 3.03 0.26
C THR A 209 -26.65 2.16 1.52
N PRO A 210 -25.84 2.50 2.55
CA PRO A 210 -25.86 1.76 3.82
C PRO A 210 -27.23 1.71 4.50
N GLU A 211 -28.03 2.76 4.33
CA GLU A 211 -29.40 2.87 4.86
C GLU A 211 -30.38 2.01 4.07
N GLU A 212 -30.28 1.99 2.74
CA GLU A 212 -31.09 1.12 1.88
C GLU A 212 -30.81 -0.36 2.18
N ILE A 213 -29.53 -0.72 2.35
CA ILE A 213 -29.11 -2.07 2.77
C ILE A 213 -29.71 -2.43 4.14
N ALA A 214 -29.74 -1.49 5.08
CA ALA A 214 -30.36 -1.72 6.39
C ALA A 214 -31.86 -1.98 6.29
N GLN A 215 -32.57 -1.20 5.47
CA GLN A 215 -34.00 -1.35 5.27
C GLN A 215 -34.33 -2.66 4.55
N PHE A 216 -33.56 -3.06 3.53
CA PHE A 216 -33.72 -4.36 2.87
C PHE A 216 -33.48 -5.53 3.82
N HIS A 217 -32.42 -5.47 4.62
CA HIS A 217 -32.11 -6.49 5.62
C HIS A 217 -33.17 -6.55 6.74
N GLN A 218 -33.71 -5.40 7.16
CA GLN A 218 -34.80 -5.36 8.14
C GLN A 218 -36.07 -6.02 7.58
N VAL A 219 -36.45 -5.71 6.34
CA VAL A 219 -37.62 -6.29 5.68
C VAL A 219 -37.46 -7.81 5.51
N SER A 220 -36.27 -8.30 5.15
CA SER A 220 -36.03 -9.75 4.99
C SER A 220 -36.14 -10.53 6.31
N GLN A 221 -35.95 -9.87 7.45
CA GLN A 221 -36.15 -10.46 8.78
C GLN A 221 -37.62 -10.41 9.27
N MET A 222 -38.48 -9.57 8.68
CA MET A 222 -39.88 -9.39 9.08
C MET A 222 -40.80 -10.47 8.49
N VAL A 223 -40.60 -11.72 8.90
CA VAL A 223 -41.35 -12.89 8.38
C VAL A 223 -42.70 -13.12 9.07
N ALA A 224 -42.95 -12.49 10.23
CA ALA A 224 -44.15 -12.77 11.01
C ALA A 224 -45.41 -12.10 10.44
N PRO A 225 -46.60 -12.76 10.47
CA PRO A 225 -47.82 -12.23 9.86
C PRO A 225 -48.24 -10.84 10.34
N TYR A 226 -48.01 -10.51 11.62
CA TYR A 226 -48.36 -9.22 12.20
C TYR A 226 -47.43 -8.07 11.72
N GLN A 227 -46.24 -8.39 11.21
CA GLN A 227 -45.27 -7.42 10.69
C GLN A 227 -45.52 -7.07 9.22
N ARG A 228 -46.40 -7.80 8.51
CA ARG A 228 -46.64 -7.63 7.06
C ARG A 228 -46.96 -6.18 6.66
N LYS A 229 -47.83 -5.51 7.42
CA LYS A 229 -48.21 -4.11 7.13
C LYS A 229 -47.02 -3.15 7.31
N GLN A 230 -46.17 -3.42 8.30
CA GLN A 230 -44.96 -2.63 8.55
C GLN A 230 -43.90 -2.88 7.47
N ALA A 231 -43.66 -4.16 7.11
CA ALA A 231 -42.75 -4.54 6.04
C ALA A 231 -43.16 -3.90 4.71
N GLN A 232 -44.45 -3.96 4.34
CA GLN A 232 -45.00 -3.30 3.15
C GLN A 232 -44.75 -1.78 3.14
N ALA A 233 -44.98 -1.10 4.27
CA ALA A 233 -44.74 0.33 4.37
C ALA A 233 -43.25 0.70 4.18
N ILE A 234 -42.33 -0.10 4.73
CA ILE A 234 -40.88 0.09 4.55
C ILE A 234 -40.49 -0.18 3.10
N THR A 235 -40.99 -1.26 2.49
CA THR A 235 -40.71 -1.62 1.09
C THR A 235 -41.14 -0.52 0.12
N GLU A 236 -42.33 0.06 0.28
CA GLU A 236 -42.80 1.16 -0.59
C GLU A 236 -41.95 2.42 -0.43
N LYS A 237 -41.58 2.77 0.82
CA LYS A 237 -40.70 3.91 1.08
C LYS A 237 -39.30 3.70 0.46
N LEU A 238 -38.75 2.50 0.64
CA LEU A 238 -37.45 2.10 0.12
C LEU A 238 -37.44 2.09 -1.41
N LYS A 239 -38.50 1.58 -2.03
CA LYS A 239 -38.69 1.60 -3.48
C LYS A 239 -38.64 3.03 -4.01
N ASN A 240 -39.42 3.94 -3.44
CA ASN A 240 -39.42 5.34 -3.85
C ASN A 240 -38.06 6.03 -3.63
N ALA A 241 -37.35 5.70 -2.56
CA ALA A 241 -36.02 6.26 -2.27
C ALA A 241 -34.95 5.79 -3.26
N VAL A 242 -34.91 4.48 -3.55
CA VAL A 242 -33.97 3.89 -4.52
C VAL A 242 -34.24 4.43 -5.93
N ILE A 243 -35.52 4.47 -6.31
CA ILE A 243 -35.98 4.99 -7.60
C ILE A 243 -35.57 6.46 -7.75
N GLY A 244 -35.99 7.32 -6.82
CA GLY A 244 -35.71 8.76 -6.90
C GLY A 244 -34.22 9.12 -6.88
N ARG A 245 -33.34 8.21 -6.42
CA ARG A 245 -31.89 8.41 -6.41
C ARG A 245 -31.19 7.94 -7.69
N LEU A 246 -31.71 6.90 -8.34
CA LEU A 246 -31.01 6.22 -9.45
C LEU A 246 -31.49 6.62 -10.85
N GLY A 247 -32.65 7.29 -11.02
CA GLY A 247 -33.13 7.69 -12.35
C GLY A 247 -33.66 6.51 -13.18
N GLU A 248 -34.12 6.73 -14.43
CA GLU A 248 -34.92 5.80 -15.27
C GLU A 248 -34.47 4.31 -15.39
N LEU A 249 -33.27 3.92 -14.96
CA LEU A 249 -32.80 2.52 -14.79
C LEU A 249 -33.36 1.85 -13.49
N GLU A 250 -34.59 2.23 -13.16
CA GLU A 250 -35.09 2.50 -11.80
C GLU A 250 -35.74 1.28 -11.11
N THR A 251 -36.23 0.32 -11.89
CA THR A 251 -36.96 -0.86 -11.37
C THR A 251 -36.06 -2.09 -11.25
N GLU A 252 -35.04 -2.18 -12.09
CA GLU A 252 -34.15 -3.35 -12.15
C GLU A 252 -33.27 -3.44 -10.91
N ALA A 253 -32.63 -2.34 -10.50
CA ALA A 253 -31.82 -2.30 -9.29
C ALA A 253 -32.63 -2.69 -8.04
N PHE A 254 -33.86 -2.15 -7.90
CA PHE A 254 -34.75 -2.51 -6.80
C PHE A 254 -35.14 -3.99 -6.82
N THR A 255 -35.43 -4.54 -8.00
CA THR A 255 -35.79 -5.96 -8.17
C THR A 255 -34.62 -6.88 -7.87
N ARG A 256 -33.41 -6.53 -8.34
CA ARG A 256 -32.15 -7.23 -8.03
C ARG A 256 -31.86 -7.21 -6.54
N ALA A 257 -32.01 -6.06 -5.88
CA ALA A 257 -31.84 -5.92 -4.44
C ALA A 257 -32.84 -6.78 -3.66
N SER A 258 -34.12 -6.68 -4.01
CA SER A 258 -35.19 -7.46 -3.38
C SER A 258 -34.93 -8.97 -3.51
N THR A 259 -34.49 -9.41 -4.69
CA THR A 259 -34.12 -10.81 -4.95
C THR A 259 -32.92 -11.25 -4.12
N PHE A 260 -31.88 -10.40 -4.05
CA PHE A 260 -30.67 -10.66 -3.28
C PHE A 260 -30.98 -10.87 -1.80
N PHE A 261 -31.66 -9.92 -1.15
CA PHE A 261 -31.95 -9.99 0.29
C PHE A 261 -32.99 -11.04 0.67
N THR A 262 -33.76 -11.55 -0.29
CA THR A 262 -34.66 -12.71 -0.07
C THR A 262 -33.88 -14.03 -0.09
N LYS A 263 -32.83 -14.12 -0.91
CA LYS A 263 -32.05 -15.36 -1.10
C LYS A 263 -30.87 -15.46 -0.12
N VAL A 264 -30.30 -14.34 0.28
CA VAL A 264 -29.06 -14.28 1.06
C VAL A 264 -29.38 -13.92 2.51
N LYS A 265 -28.97 -14.78 3.44
CA LYS A 265 -29.05 -14.52 4.87
C LYS A 265 -27.71 -13.96 5.36
N LEU A 266 -27.69 -12.67 5.69
CA LEU A 266 -26.49 -12.00 6.17
C LEU A 266 -26.31 -12.23 7.68
N GLU A 267 -25.09 -12.59 8.08
CA GLU A 267 -24.71 -12.57 9.49
C GLU A 267 -24.54 -11.13 9.99
N ALA A 268 -24.81 -10.89 11.28
CA ALA A 268 -24.77 -9.55 11.86
C ALA A 268 -23.40 -8.86 11.72
N LYS A 269 -22.31 -9.65 11.70
CA LYS A 269 -20.95 -9.14 11.49
C LYS A 269 -20.74 -8.70 10.04
N ASN A 270 -21.05 -9.58 9.07
CA ASN A 270 -20.93 -9.33 7.63
C ASN A 270 -21.76 -8.11 7.23
N PHE A 271 -22.97 -7.99 7.81
CA PHE A 271 -23.87 -6.87 7.57
C PHE A 271 -23.22 -5.51 7.88
N LYS A 272 -22.49 -5.37 9.00
CA LYS A 272 -21.80 -4.11 9.33
C LYS A 272 -20.64 -3.80 8.37
N LEU A 273 -19.89 -4.81 7.94
CA LEU A 273 -18.83 -4.65 6.95
C LEU A 273 -19.42 -4.23 5.60
N ILE A 274 -20.47 -4.91 5.14
CA ILE A 274 -21.20 -4.57 3.91
C ILE A 274 -21.67 -3.11 3.92
N GLN A 275 -22.23 -2.63 5.03
CA GLN A 275 -22.63 -1.23 5.15
C GLN A 275 -21.44 -0.26 5.02
N ARG A 276 -20.28 -0.59 5.59
CA ARG A 276 -19.08 0.24 5.48
C ARG A 276 -18.56 0.30 4.04
N TYR A 277 -18.40 -0.85 3.38
CA TYR A 277 -17.95 -0.90 1.97
C TYR A 277 -18.96 -0.26 1.01
N SER A 278 -20.26 -0.47 1.21
CA SER A 278 -21.32 0.22 0.43
C SER A 278 -21.21 1.75 0.55
N GLY A 279 -20.92 2.25 1.76
CA GLY A 279 -20.66 3.67 1.99
C GLY A 279 -19.43 4.18 1.22
N LEU A 280 -18.35 3.40 1.18
CA LEU A 280 -17.16 3.71 0.40
C LEU A 280 -17.48 3.71 -1.11
N ALA A 281 -18.15 2.68 -1.63
CA ALA A 281 -18.56 2.58 -3.03
C ALA A 281 -19.40 3.79 -3.47
N GLY A 282 -20.33 4.23 -2.62
CA GLY A 282 -21.15 5.43 -2.86
C GLY A 282 -20.32 6.70 -2.96
N ARG A 283 -19.34 6.88 -2.06
CA ARG A 283 -18.40 8.03 -2.08
C ARG A 283 -17.53 8.00 -3.33
N THR A 284 -16.96 6.85 -3.70
CA THR A 284 -16.15 6.69 -4.91
C THR A 284 -16.94 7.06 -6.17
N ARG A 285 -18.19 6.57 -6.29
CA ARG A 285 -19.08 6.91 -7.42
C ARG A 285 -19.38 8.40 -7.51
N LEU A 286 -19.62 9.06 -6.37
CA LEU A 286 -19.88 10.51 -6.34
C LEU A 286 -18.65 11.30 -6.85
N LEU A 287 -17.45 10.90 -6.46
CA LEU A 287 -16.21 11.52 -6.92
C LEU A 287 -15.97 11.28 -8.42
N LEU A 288 -16.16 10.05 -8.90
CA LEU A 288 -16.09 9.71 -10.31
C LEU A 288 -17.08 10.55 -11.14
N GLN A 289 -18.33 10.66 -10.69
CA GLN A 289 -19.34 11.48 -11.36
C GLN A 289 -18.93 12.96 -11.40
N ARG A 290 -18.38 13.50 -10.31
CA ARG A 290 -17.90 14.89 -10.27
C ARG A 290 -16.74 15.12 -11.25
N LEU A 291 -15.78 14.21 -11.29
CA LEU A 291 -14.63 14.30 -12.18
C LEU A 291 -15.03 14.15 -13.66
N ASN A 292 -15.93 13.21 -13.96
CA ASN A 292 -16.45 13.03 -15.32
C ASN A 292 -17.20 14.29 -15.79
N ASN A 293 -18.09 14.83 -14.95
CA ASN A 293 -18.78 16.09 -15.26
C ASN A 293 -17.79 17.26 -15.44
N TRP A 294 -16.73 17.33 -14.64
CA TRP A 294 -15.69 18.34 -14.79
C TRP A 294 -14.91 18.17 -16.11
N SER A 295 -14.58 16.94 -16.48
CA SER A 295 -13.94 16.61 -17.75
C SER A 295 -14.80 17.02 -18.95
N GLU A 296 -16.10 16.70 -18.93
CA GLU A 296 -17.03 17.06 -20.00
C GLU A 296 -17.16 18.58 -20.18
N GLN A 297 -17.03 19.35 -19.10
CA GLN A 297 -17.09 20.82 -19.13
C GLN A 297 -15.80 21.48 -19.67
N HIS A 298 -14.64 20.82 -19.56
CA HIS A 298 -13.32 21.41 -19.89
C HIS A 298 -12.63 20.79 -21.11
N GLY A 299 -13.25 19.79 -21.77
CA GLY A 299 -12.76 19.18 -23.02
C GLY A 299 -11.85 17.96 -22.82
N GLU A 300 -11.29 17.42 -23.91
CA GLU A 300 -10.44 16.21 -23.86
C GLU A 300 -9.19 16.42 -23.00
N LEU A 301 -9.11 15.63 -21.93
CA LEU A 301 -8.00 15.68 -20.99
C LEU A 301 -6.73 15.05 -21.60
N PRO A 302 -5.55 15.70 -21.47
CA PRO A 302 -4.28 15.08 -21.81
C PRO A 302 -4.13 13.73 -21.10
N ALA A 303 -3.56 12.74 -21.80
CA ALA A 303 -3.38 11.38 -21.29
C ALA A 303 -2.69 11.32 -19.91
N ASN A 304 -1.81 12.29 -19.63
CA ASN A 304 -1.02 12.38 -18.40
C ASN A 304 -1.52 13.47 -17.43
N SER A 305 -2.75 13.96 -17.58
CA SER A 305 -3.31 14.92 -16.64
C SER A 305 -3.64 14.25 -15.31
N GLN A 306 -3.39 14.97 -14.21
CA GLN A 306 -3.66 14.45 -12.85
C GLN A 306 -5.14 14.05 -12.66
N VAL A 307 -6.07 14.72 -13.36
CA VAL A 307 -7.50 14.39 -13.35
C VAL A 307 -7.78 13.03 -14.01
N LYS A 308 -7.10 12.71 -15.12
CA LYS A 308 -7.26 11.43 -15.81
C LYS A 308 -6.65 10.28 -15.01
N ILE A 309 -5.55 10.53 -14.31
CA ILE A 309 -4.94 9.59 -13.35
C ILE A 309 -5.92 9.33 -12.19
N ALA A 310 -6.47 10.38 -11.57
CA ALA A 310 -7.44 10.26 -10.48
C ALA A 310 -8.71 9.51 -10.91
N LEU A 311 -9.19 9.68 -12.14
CA LEU A 311 -10.31 8.91 -12.70
C LEU A 311 -10.00 7.41 -12.76
N ILE A 312 -8.82 7.04 -13.25
CA ILE A 312 -8.38 5.63 -13.33
C ILE A 312 -8.23 5.03 -11.93
N GLU A 313 -7.63 5.78 -11.00
CA GLU A 313 -7.40 5.30 -9.63
C GLU A 313 -8.71 5.14 -8.85
N LEU A 314 -9.66 6.08 -9.00
CA LEU A 314 -10.98 5.96 -8.39
C LEU A 314 -11.81 4.84 -9.02
N ASP A 315 -11.71 4.58 -10.33
CA ASP A 315 -12.37 3.43 -10.98
C ASP A 315 -11.81 2.11 -10.44
N ASN A 316 -10.49 1.99 -10.35
CA ASN A 316 -9.83 0.83 -9.74
C ASN A 316 -10.30 0.61 -8.30
N LEU A 317 -10.32 1.68 -7.50
CA LEU A 317 -10.77 1.62 -6.11
C LEU A 317 -12.24 1.18 -6.01
N PHE A 318 -13.11 1.67 -6.89
CA PHE A 318 -14.50 1.26 -6.94
C PHE A 318 -14.62 -0.24 -7.20
N TRP A 319 -13.88 -0.78 -8.16
CA TRP A 319 -13.93 -2.20 -8.50
C TRP A 319 -13.36 -3.11 -7.41
N CYS A 320 -12.33 -2.69 -6.68
CA CYS A 320 -11.86 -3.40 -5.49
C CYS A 320 -12.94 -3.47 -4.40
N ILE A 321 -13.63 -2.34 -4.15
CA ILE A 321 -14.74 -2.30 -3.19
C ILE A 321 -15.91 -3.19 -3.67
N ASP A 322 -16.23 -3.18 -4.96
CA ASP A 322 -17.29 -3.99 -5.56
C ASP A 322 -17.01 -5.48 -5.41
N GLU A 323 -15.79 -5.92 -5.73
CA GLU A 323 -15.35 -7.30 -5.56
C GLU A 323 -15.49 -7.75 -4.10
N ARG A 324 -15.05 -6.91 -3.15
CA ARG A 324 -15.21 -7.24 -1.74
C ARG A 324 -16.68 -7.38 -1.34
N LEU A 325 -17.55 -6.49 -1.83
CA LEU A 325 -19.00 -6.56 -1.61
C LEU A 325 -19.65 -7.81 -2.21
N GLN A 326 -19.04 -8.46 -3.21
CA GLN A 326 -19.50 -9.74 -3.75
C GLN A 326 -19.14 -10.92 -2.84
N GLU A 327 -18.00 -10.85 -2.14
CA GLU A 327 -17.49 -11.93 -1.28
C GLU A 327 -18.13 -11.96 0.11
N LEU A 328 -18.31 -10.79 0.75
CA LEU A 328 -18.81 -10.65 2.12
C LEU A 328 -20.12 -11.42 2.43
N PRO A 329 -21.09 -11.55 1.50
CA PRO A 329 -22.31 -12.30 1.77
C PRO A 329 -22.12 -13.82 1.84
N ALA A 330 -21.07 -14.35 1.21
CA ALA A 330 -20.78 -15.78 1.15
C ALA A 330 -19.69 -16.23 2.13
N ASP A 331 -18.86 -15.30 2.63
CA ASP A 331 -17.71 -15.62 3.47
C ASP A 331 -18.10 -15.95 4.92
N LYS A 332 -17.48 -17.00 5.47
CA LYS A 332 -17.54 -17.36 6.88
C LYS A 332 -16.26 -16.84 7.54
N PHE A 333 -16.38 -15.73 8.25
CA PHE A 333 -15.21 -15.05 8.81
C PHE A 333 -14.60 -15.81 9.99
N GLU A 334 -13.33 -16.18 9.84
CA GLU A 334 -12.42 -16.45 10.95
C GLU A 334 -11.85 -15.11 11.46
N GLY A 335 -11.65 -14.97 12.78
CA GLY A 335 -11.38 -13.66 13.41
C GLY A 335 -10.18 -12.87 12.87
N ARG A 336 -9.21 -13.51 12.21
CA ARG A 336 -8.07 -12.83 11.57
C ARG A 336 -8.50 -12.01 10.35
N LYS A 337 -9.37 -12.56 9.49
CA LYS A 337 -9.89 -11.87 8.30
C LYS A 337 -10.72 -10.63 8.66
N GLU A 338 -11.40 -10.64 9.81
CA GLU A 338 -12.19 -9.49 10.28
C GLU A 338 -11.31 -8.26 10.53
N VAL A 339 -10.10 -8.45 11.08
CA VAL A 339 -9.15 -7.35 11.33
C VAL A 339 -8.59 -6.81 10.02
N GLU A 340 -8.24 -7.68 9.08
CA GLU A 340 -7.73 -7.31 7.76
C GLU A 340 -8.74 -6.45 6.98
N LEU A 341 -10.02 -6.82 6.99
CA LEU A 341 -11.07 -6.05 6.34
C LEU A 341 -11.33 -4.69 7.01
N LEU A 342 -11.17 -4.59 8.33
CA LEU A 342 -11.28 -3.31 9.02
C LEU A 342 -10.12 -2.38 8.66
N ILE A 343 -8.92 -2.91 8.50
CA ILE A 343 -7.75 -2.15 8.03
C ILE A 343 -7.98 -1.68 6.58
N GLU A 344 -8.39 -2.59 5.69
CA GLU A 344 -8.71 -2.26 4.28
C GLU A 344 -9.77 -1.16 4.17
N ILE A 345 -10.81 -1.16 5.02
CA ILE A 345 -11.82 -0.09 5.08
C ILE A 345 -11.19 1.27 5.43
N GLU A 346 -10.27 1.32 6.39
CA GLU A 346 -9.64 2.58 6.78
C GLU A 346 -8.67 3.08 5.69
N GLU A 347 -7.93 2.18 5.02
CA GLU A 347 -7.10 2.52 3.86
C GLU A 347 -7.95 3.11 2.72
N PHE A 348 -9.07 2.47 2.38
CA PHE A 348 -9.99 2.99 1.37
C PHE A 348 -10.60 4.33 1.78
N ARG A 349 -10.90 4.52 3.08
CA ARG A 349 -11.43 5.78 3.60
C ARG A 349 -10.39 6.90 3.47
N GLU A 350 -9.13 6.63 3.77
CA GLU A 350 -8.03 7.58 3.67
C GLU A 350 -7.77 7.99 2.21
N LYS A 351 -7.71 7.00 1.30
CA LYS A 351 -7.62 7.24 -0.15
C LYS A 351 -8.79 8.11 -0.65
N LEU A 352 -10.03 7.83 -0.23
CA LEU A 352 -11.17 8.67 -0.62
C LEU A 352 -11.11 10.08 -0.01
N ALA A 353 -10.64 10.23 1.23
CA ALA A 353 -10.49 11.53 1.86
C ALA A 353 -9.43 12.40 1.14
N PHE A 354 -8.39 11.77 0.60
CA PHE A 354 -7.42 12.42 -0.27
C PHE A 354 -8.11 12.99 -1.53
N TYR A 355 -8.83 12.16 -2.29
CA TYR A 355 -9.54 12.62 -3.49
C TYR A 355 -10.64 13.64 -3.18
N GLU A 356 -11.34 13.52 -2.06
CA GLU A 356 -12.32 14.52 -1.62
C GLU A 356 -11.68 15.89 -1.39
N LYS A 357 -10.47 15.96 -0.84
CA LYS A 357 -9.72 17.22 -0.66
C LYS A 357 -9.11 17.72 -1.97
N TYR A 358 -8.58 16.80 -2.76
CA TYR A 358 -7.93 17.10 -4.04
C TYR A 358 -8.92 17.62 -5.08
N ILE A 359 -10.16 17.11 -5.05
CA ILE A 359 -11.26 17.44 -5.98
C ILE A 359 -12.28 18.38 -5.29
N ALA A 360 -12.11 18.70 -4.00
CA ALA A 360 -12.89 19.76 -3.35
C ALA A 360 -12.75 21.03 -4.18
N PRO A 361 -13.84 21.79 -4.35
CA PRO A 361 -13.86 22.80 -5.36
C PRO A 361 -12.80 23.85 -5.04
N SER A 362 -11.92 24.10 -6.01
CA SER A 362 -11.36 25.42 -6.28
C SER A 362 -12.47 26.42 -6.65
N ALA A 363 -13.57 26.42 -5.90
CA ALA A 363 -14.62 27.43 -5.86
C ALA A 363 -14.34 28.38 -4.70
N SER A 364 -13.22 29.07 -4.76
CA SER A 364 -13.18 30.48 -4.34
C SER A 364 -12.28 31.20 -5.32
N GLY A 365 -12.90 32.05 -6.11
CA GLY A 365 -12.35 32.51 -7.38
C GLY A 365 -11.09 33.36 -7.26
N LYS A 366 -10.37 33.43 -8.38
CA LYS A 366 -9.83 34.70 -8.84
C LYS A 366 -10.27 34.91 -10.29
N LYS A 367 -10.99 36.02 -10.45
CA LYS A 367 -11.28 36.70 -11.70
C LYS A 367 -10.01 37.03 -12.47
#